data_AF-A0A2V2FRA7-F1
#
_entry.id   AF-A0A2V2FRA7-F1
#
_cell.length_a   1.000
_cell.length_b   1.000
_cell.length_c   1.000
_cell.angle_alpha   90.00
_cell.angle_beta   90.00
_cell.angle_gamma   90.00
#
_symmetry.space_group_name_H-M   'P 1'
#
loop_
_entity.id
_entity.type
_entity.pdbx_description
1 polymer ?
#
loop_
_entity_poly.entity_id
_entity_poly.type
_entity_poly.pdbx_seq_one_letter_code
_entity_poly.pdbx_strand_id
1 'polypeptide(L)' 'HSHASLLIEMGAPILLVSERLGHEDVETTLRTYGHLYPNKHEDTVKKLDDLMK' A
#
# COMPACT_ATOMS: atom_id res chain seq x y z
N HIS A 1 -10.12 0.48 10.99
CA HIS A 1 -9.99 -0.70 10.11
C HIS A 1 -10.68 -0.51 8.77
N SER A 2 -12.01 -0.47 8.67
CA SER A 2 -12.71 -0.35 7.36
C SER A 2 -12.32 0.88 6.54
N HIS A 3 -12.11 2.03 7.19
CA HIS A 3 -11.63 3.25 6.52
C HIS A 3 -10.22 3.08 5.93
N ALA A 4 -9.30 2.45 6.66
CA ALA A 4 -7.94 2.20 6.20
C ALA A 4 -7.92 1.20 5.04
N SER A 5 -8.72 0.13 5.12
CA SER A 5 -8.88 -0.83 4.03
C SER A 5 -9.38 -0.17 2.74
N LEU A 6 -10.38 0.72 2.84
CA LEU A 6 -10.89 1.47 1.69
C LEU A 6 -9.81 2.39 1.09
N LEU A 7 -9.05 3.09 1.92
CA LEU A 7 -7.94 3.93 1.44
C LEU A 7 -6.90 3.12 0.68
N ILE A 8 -6.53 1.94 1.19
CA ILE A 8 -5.56 1.04 0.55
C ILE A 8 -6.10 0.53 -0.79
N GLU A 9 -7.38 0.13 -0.85
CA GLU A 9 -8.03 -0.33 -2.07
C GLU A 9 -8.08 0.76 -3.15
N MET A 10 -8.28 2.01 -2.74
CA MET A 10 -8.22 3.20 -3.62
C MET A 10 -6.79 3.57 -4.04
N GLY A 11 -5.78 2.81 -3.63
CA GLY A 11 -4.38 3.02 -4.00
C GLY A 11 -3.66 4.08 -3.16
N ALA A 12 -4.18 4.43 -1.97
CA ALA A 12 -3.49 5.36 -1.09
C ALA A 12 -2.12 4.79 -0.63
N PRO A 13 -1.07 5.62 -0.56
CA PRO A 13 0.22 5.21 -0.02
C PRO A 13 0.11 4.76 1.44
N ILE A 14 0.81 3.68 1.81
CA ILE A 14 0.78 3.15 3.18
C ILE A 14 1.21 4.19 4.23
N LEU A 15 2.13 5.08 3.87
CA LEU A 15 2.58 6.18 4.72
C LEU A 15 1.43 7.14 5.06
N LEU A 16 0.64 7.53 4.04
CA LEU A 16 -0.51 8.41 4.22
C LEU A 16 -1.62 7.74 5.06
N VAL A 17 -1.81 6.43 4.87
CA VAL A 17 -2.74 5.66 5.71
C VAL A 17 -2.23 5.61 7.16
N SER A 18 -0.93 5.45 7.37
CA SER A 18 -0.30 5.45 8.69
C SER A 18 -0.46 6.78 9.42
N GLU A 19 -0.19 7.90 8.74
CA GLU A 19 -0.37 9.25 9.27
C GLU A 19 -1.83 9.53 9.64
N ARG A 20 -2.78 9.14 8.80
CA ARG A 20 -4.23 9.26 9.05
C ARG A 20 -4.69 8.48 10.29
N LEU A 21 -4.05 7.35 10.56
CA LEU A 21 -4.34 6.51 11.73
C LEU A 21 -3.59 6.98 12.99
N GLY A 22 -2.62 7.89 12.86
CA GLY A 22 -1.80 8.36 13.97
C GLY A 22 -0.82 7.30 14.49
N HIS A 23 -0.42 6.34 13.64
CA HIS A 23 0.60 5.37 14.04
C HIS A 23 1.98 6.04 13.97
N GLU A 24 2.70 6.03 15.10
CA GLU A 24 4.07 6.56 15.21
C GLU A 24 5.05 5.82 14.29
N ASP A 25 4.78 4.55 14.00
CA ASP A 25 5.57 3.70 13.13
C ASP A 25 4.70 3.09 12.02
N VAL A 26 5.13 3.33 10.77
CA VAL A 26 4.51 2.79 9.55
C VAL A 26 4.52 1.26 9.52
N GLU A 27 5.49 0.62 10.18
CA GLU A 27 5.56 -0.84 10.26
C GLU A 27 4.31 -1.41 10.94
N THR A 28 3.73 -0.71 11.91
CA THR A 28 2.48 -1.12 12.57
C THR A 28 1.31 -1.16 11.58
N THR A 29 1.22 -0.15 10.71
CA THR A 29 0.22 -0.09 9.64
C THR A 29 0.45 -1.20 8.62
N LEU A 30 1.69 -1.41 8.21
CA LEU A 30 2.06 -2.44 7.25
C LEU A 30 1.81 -3.86 7.78
N ARG A 31 2.12 -4.14 9.05
CA ARG A 31 1.86 -5.44 9.68
C ARG A 31 0.36 -5.74 9.76
N THR A 32 -0.46 -4.70 9.97
CA THR A 32 -1.91 -4.84 10.11
C THR A 32 -2.60 -4.99 8.76
N TYR A 33 -2.22 -4.20 7.76
CA TYR A 33 -2.95 -4.09 6.49
C TYR A 33 -2.14 -4.55 5.26
N GLY A 34 -0.91 -5.03 5.43
CA GLY A 34 -0.04 -5.45 4.33
C GLY A 34 -0.65 -6.51 3.42
N HIS A 35 -1.51 -7.38 3.98
CA HIS A 35 -2.26 -8.39 3.24
C HIS A 35 -3.29 -7.82 2.25
N LEU A 36 -3.65 -6.54 2.37
CA LEU A 36 -4.55 -5.84 1.45
C LEU A 36 -3.80 -5.30 0.23
N TYR A 37 -2.47 -5.27 0.25
CA TYR A 37 -1.69 -4.94 -0.94
C TYR A 37 -1.64 -6.18 -1.81
N PRO A 38 -2.21 -6.15 -3.04
CA PRO A 38 -2.04 -7.26 -3.96
C PRO A 38 -0.54 -7.47 -4.23
N ASN A 39 -0.15 -8.69 -4.64
CA ASN A 39 1.23 -8.99 -4.99
C ASN A 39 1.63 -8.22 -6.27
N LYS A 40 1.88 -6.92 -6.12
CA LYS A 40 2.18 -5.98 -7.22
C LYS A 40 3.59 -6.17 -7.75
N HIS A 41 4.32 -7.21 -7.32
CA HIS A 41 5.69 -7.40 -7.75
C HIS A 41 5.75 -7.65 -9.26
N GLU A 42 4.94 -8.57 -9.76
CA GLU A 42 4.82 -8.85 -11.20
C GLU A 42 4.28 -7.64 -11.99
N ASP A 43 3.26 -6.96 -11.46
CA ASP A 43 2.71 -5.74 -12.08
C ASP A 43 3.74 -4.60 -12.15
N THR A 44 4.59 -4.46 -11.14
CA THR A 44 5.62 -3.43 -11.08
C THR A 44 6.73 -3.74 -12.07
N VAL A 45 7.17 -4.99 -12.14
CA VAL A 45 8.15 -5.45 -13.12
C VAL A 45 7.62 -5.22 -14.53
N LYS A 46 6.37 -5.61 -14.81
CA LYS A 46 5.74 -5.40 -16.12
C LYS A 46 5.67 -3.92 -16.52
N LYS A 47 5.29 -3.04 -15.58
CA LYS A 47 5.26 -1.58 -15.82
C LYS A 47 6.65 -1.02 -16.10
N LEU A 48 7.68 -1.52 -15.41
CA LEU A 48 9.05 -1.09 -15.63
C LEU A 48 9.54 -1.52 -17.01
N ASP A 49 9.30 -2.78 -17.39
CA ASP A 49 9.65 -3.33 -18.71
C ASP A 49 8.98 -2.54 -19.85
N ASP A 50 7.71 -2.16 -19.67
CA ASP A 50 6.97 -1.37 -20.67
C ASP A 50 7.48 0.08 -20.80
N LEU A 51 8.10 0.64 -19.76
CA LEU A 51 8.74 1.98 -19.81
C LEU A 51 10.14 1.96 -20.43
N MET A 52 10.80 0.79 -20.45
CA MET A 52 12.16 0.61 -20.97
C MET A 52 12.20 0.13 -22.43
N LYS A 53 11.03 -0.06 -23.07
CA LYS A 53 10.87 -0.34 -24.51
C LYS A 53 10.75 0.94 -25.32
#